data_AF-A0A7Y4CQI5-F1
#
_entry.id   AF-A0A7Y4CQI5-F1
#
_cell.length_a   1.000
_cell.length_b   1.000
_cell.length_c   1.000
_cell.angle_alpha   90.00
_cell.angle_beta   90.00
_cell.angle_gamma   90.00
#
_symmetry.space_group_name_H-M   'P 1'
#
loop_
_entity.id
_entity.type
_entity.pdbx_description
1 polymer ?
#
loop_
_entity_poly.entity_id
_entity_poly.type
_entity_poly.pdbx_seq_one_letter_code
_entity_poly.pdbx_strand_id
1 'polypeptide(L)'
;MKHKITLTLLTLMLLINSSHTFAGKGSEFGLFYDDPDGVRVIEGYNSGAYGNLYRMSRNLYVQTKSDAYLADMSVLIRNLQLSPTGREILRQIATYEPVNAPDDAVEPLIEHTIGVDQSKATVVTVIREPEGPGRLFETVPSLFEDQQKASLAWQRQFNGKGVSNTILFSTTEMVNIPGKNTPFDQTVALGHELIHARDFSSGAVPQGSTPLSHRHPDTNQITEYVIPNYEYQTTGITHYDNAENGRDPVTEISSARQSMINLREEMHFHWKALGQEKAKAYLKNEKVVSEFHLADDLGKEKRNTYWPKEHYDYQPYPLETRPSATPQHAPKWDTLEGKQAHIEVKQALQKSLSEGNKPAIVIVDATEQRLSQSLQNSPALTRRGLSNQSSILKYAAQNDIKVVNLYSAANETPLSSLKKRKKNLLYRAISGQKTGETQGYRDVQYNEGNQTALTSALEDNDEVLVMAYSDGKVTTNIIDNLSENMQKQVVVSRYANLDYQPSNLSAEESTAWKSLRRKDNVRMLGGGSRSRFNICSIQ
;
A
#
# COMPACT_ATOMS: atom_id res chain seq x y z
N MET A 1 -48.51 44.38 -13.90
CA MET A 1 -48.90 43.28 -14.83
C MET A 1 -47.74 42.98 -15.77
N LYS A 2 -47.52 41.69 -16.09
CA LYS A 2 -46.97 41.12 -17.35
C LYS A 2 -45.85 41.91 -18.08
N HIS A 3 -44.58 41.50 -18.06
CA HIS A 3 -43.96 40.45 -18.91
C HIS A 3 -43.94 40.71 -20.43
N LYS A 4 -42.73 40.47 -20.99
CA LYS A 4 -42.29 40.40 -22.42
C LYS A 4 -41.96 41.77 -23.08
N ILE A 5 -40.92 41.91 -23.92
CA ILE A 5 -39.91 40.91 -24.37
C ILE A 5 -38.48 41.46 -24.61
N THR A 6 -37.54 40.51 -24.64
CA THR A 6 -36.10 40.49 -24.90
C THR A 6 -35.66 40.77 -26.35
N LEU A 7 -34.64 41.61 -26.57
CA LEU A 7 -33.71 41.49 -27.72
C LEU A 7 -32.36 42.19 -27.47
N THR A 8 -31.45 41.55 -26.72
CA THR A 8 -30.02 41.94 -26.68
C THR A 8 -29.15 40.74 -26.25
N LEU A 9 -29.22 39.64 -27.01
CA LEU A 9 -28.53 38.40 -26.70
C LEU A 9 -27.89 37.77 -27.95
N LEU A 10 -27.05 38.53 -28.66
CA LEU A 10 -26.33 38.02 -29.83
C LEU A 10 -24.95 38.67 -30.08
N THR A 11 -24.16 38.86 -29.02
CA THR A 11 -22.72 39.24 -29.14
C THR A 11 -21.83 38.71 -28.02
N LEU A 12 -22.30 37.70 -27.26
CA LEU A 12 -21.51 36.99 -26.25
C LEU A 12 -21.79 35.47 -26.29
N MET A 13 -21.82 34.91 -27.50
CA MET A 13 -22.11 33.49 -27.79
C MET A 13 -21.04 32.89 -28.71
N LEU A 14 -19.76 33.11 -28.38
CA LEU A 14 -18.61 32.54 -29.10
C LEU A 14 -17.40 32.20 -28.19
N LEU A 15 -17.55 32.32 -26.86
CA LEU A 15 -16.55 31.94 -25.86
C LEU A 15 -17.18 31.17 -24.68
N ILE A 16 -18.27 30.42 -24.93
CA ILE A 16 -18.76 29.43 -23.96
C ILE A 16 -18.04 28.11 -24.21
N ASN A 17 -17.03 27.88 -23.38
CA ASN A 17 -16.37 26.62 -23.08
C ASN A 17 -16.96 25.36 -23.73
N SER A 18 -16.21 24.81 -24.67
CA SER A 18 -16.21 23.39 -25.04
C SER A 18 -15.68 22.53 -23.87
N SER A 19 -16.40 22.55 -22.75
CA SER A 19 -16.23 21.57 -21.67
C SER A 19 -17.12 20.38 -21.98
N HIS A 20 -16.53 19.34 -22.58
CA HIS A 20 -17.20 18.06 -22.80
C HIS A 20 -17.86 17.60 -21.50
N THR A 21 -19.17 17.38 -21.56
CA THR A 21 -19.94 16.63 -20.56
C THR A 21 -19.50 15.17 -20.61
N PHE A 22 -18.32 14.88 -20.06
CA PHE A 22 -17.93 13.53 -19.71
C PHE A 22 -18.85 13.03 -18.60
N ALA A 23 -19.98 12.45 -19.01
CA ALA A 23 -20.79 11.54 -18.23
C ALA A 23 -20.05 10.20 -18.02
N GLY A 24 -18.77 10.28 -17.67
CA GLY A 24 -18.05 9.21 -17.02
C GLY A 24 -18.22 9.41 -15.52
N LYS A 25 -19.07 8.59 -14.89
CA LYS A 25 -18.73 8.11 -13.54
C LYS A 25 -17.48 7.23 -13.71
N GLY A 26 -16.34 7.88 -13.89
CA GLY A 26 -15.06 7.23 -13.71
C GLY A 26 -15.10 6.65 -12.32
N SER A 27 -14.84 5.35 -12.20
CA SER A 27 -14.56 4.76 -10.91
C SER A 27 -13.44 5.58 -10.29
N GLU A 28 -13.75 6.37 -9.27
CA GLU A 28 -12.73 7.00 -8.45
C GLU A 28 -11.78 5.87 -8.07
N PHE A 29 -10.48 6.06 -8.31
CA PHE A 29 -9.46 5.11 -7.90
C PHE A 29 -9.46 5.08 -6.37
N GLY A 30 -10.36 4.28 -5.82
CA GLY A 30 -10.44 3.95 -4.40
C GLY A 30 -9.05 3.53 -3.96
N LEU A 31 -8.60 4.15 -2.87
CA LEU A 31 -7.26 4.08 -2.31
C LEU A 31 -6.64 2.68 -2.47
N PHE A 32 -5.79 2.50 -3.48
CA PHE A 32 -5.09 1.25 -3.78
C PHE A 32 -3.98 0.89 -2.75
N TYR A 33 -4.04 1.55 -1.59
CA TYR A 33 -3.05 1.54 -0.51
C TYR A 33 -3.79 1.77 0.82
N ASP A 34 -4.46 0.73 1.30
CA ASP A 34 -4.33 0.45 2.73
C ASP A 34 -2.91 -0.12 2.92
N ASP A 35 -2.18 0.33 3.94
CA ASP A 35 -0.99 -0.40 4.40
C ASP A 35 -1.41 -1.83 4.76
N PRO A 36 -0.55 -2.87 4.61
CA PRO A 36 -0.83 -4.18 5.18
C PRO A 36 -1.03 -3.98 6.68
N ASP A 37 -2.28 -4.10 7.13
CA ASP A 37 -2.78 -3.35 8.27
C ASP A 37 -2.28 -3.92 9.61
N GLY A 38 -1.55 -5.04 9.57
CA GLY A 38 -1.11 -5.80 10.73
C GLY A 38 -2.27 -6.38 11.53
N VAL A 39 -3.51 -6.13 11.08
CA VAL A 39 -4.75 -6.64 11.64
C VAL A 39 -4.79 -8.13 11.34
N ARG A 40 -4.89 -8.92 12.41
CA ARG A 40 -5.34 -10.31 12.33
C ARG A 40 -6.75 -10.28 11.74
N VAL A 41 -6.88 -10.55 10.45
CA VAL A 41 -8.12 -10.24 9.72
C VAL A 41 -9.27 -11.15 10.14
N ILE A 42 -8.97 -12.33 10.70
CA ILE A 42 -9.98 -13.37 10.94
C ILE A 42 -9.76 -14.07 12.28
N GLU A 43 -10.72 -13.98 13.19
CA GLU A 43 -10.89 -14.95 14.27
C GLU A 43 -11.72 -16.12 13.74
N GLY A 44 -11.07 -17.24 13.44
CA GLY A 44 -11.71 -18.47 12.97
C GLY A 44 -10.92 -19.23 11.91
N TYR A 45 -10.17 -18.52 11.05
CA TYR A 45 -9.27 -19.13 10.06
C TYR A 45 -7.84 -19.40 10.60
N ASN A 46 -7.63 -19.18 11.91
CA ASN A 46 -6.36 -19.47 12.57
C ASN A 46 -6.30 -20.98 12.89
N SER A 47 -5.33 -21.69 12.34
CA SER A 47 -5.19 -23.13 12.57
C SER A 47 -3.92 -23.46 13.36
N GLY A 48 -3.97 -24.52 14.17
CA GLY A 48 -2.78 -25.06 14.83
C GLY A 48 -1.72 -25.58 13.83
N ALA A 49 -2.13 -25.85 12.58
CA ALA A 49 -1.26 -26.28 11.48
C ALA A 49 -0.53 -25.10 10.81
N TYR A 50 -1.26 -24.06 10.37
CA TYR A 50 -0.73 -23.00 9.49
C TYR A 50 -0.58 -21.62 10.17
N GLY A 51 -1.09 -21.44 11.39
CA GLY A 51 -0.99 -20.17 12.13
C GLY A 51 -2.08 -19.16 11.78
N ASN A 52 -1.75 -17.86 11.88
CA ASN A 52 -2.70 -16.76 11.69
C ASN A 52 -2.73 -16.30 10.23
N LEU A 53 -3.88 -15.77 9.80
CA LEU A 53 -4.06 -15.14 8.49
C LEU A 53 -3.92 -13.62 8.56
N TYR A 54 -3.02 -13.08 7.75
CA TYR A 54 -2.74 -11.65 7.60
C TYR A 54 -3.12 -11.21 6.18
N ARG A 55 -3.76 -10.06 6.04
CA ARG A 55 -4.07 -9.48 4.74
C ARG A 55 -2.90 -8.63 4.27
N MET A 56 -2.48 -8.84 3.04
CA MET A 56 -1.38 -8.09 2.42
C MET A 56 -1.88 -7.03 1.44
N SER A 57 -2.99 -7.32 0.76
CA SER A 57 -3.74 -6.35 -0.06
C SER A 57 -5.19 -6.84 -0.24
N ARG A 58 -5.96 -6.27 -1.17
CA ARG A 58 -7.24 -6.90 -1.57
C ARG A 58 -6.95 -8.24 -2.26
N ASN A 59 -7.71 -9.27 -1.89
CA ASN A 59 -7.63 -10.64 -2.41
C ASN A 59 -6.33 -11.41 -2.11
N LEU A 60 -5.28 -10.78 -1.56
CA LEU A 60 -4.00 -11.40 -1.23
C LEU A 60 -3.73 -11.44 0.28
N TYR A 61 -3.39 -12.63 0.78
CA TYR A 61 -3.18 -12.92 2.19
C TYR A 61 -1.93 -13.77 2.40
N VAL A 62 -1.38 -13.75 3.61
CA VAL A 62 -0.28 -14.62 4.06
C VAL A 62 -0.78 -15.38 5.29
N GLN A 63 -0.63 -16.70 5.33
CA GLN A 63 -0.93 -17.53 6.49
C GLN A 63 0.37 -18.12 7.05
N THR A 64 0.72 -17.77 8.29
CA THR A 64 1.95 -18.25 8.93
C THR A 64 1.86 -18.21 10.46
N LYS A 65 2.76 -18.97 11.10
CA LYS A 65 3.10 -18.90 12.53
C LYS A 65 4.31 -17.99 12.82
N SER A 66 5.02 -17.55 11.78
CA SER A 66 6.34 -16.93 11.84
C SER A 66 6.26 -15.45 11.49
N ASP A 67 6.51 -14.58 12.48
CA ASP A 67 6.64 -13.14 12.25
C ASP A 67 7.77 -12.80 11.27
N ALA A 68 8.81 -13.64 11.21
CA ALA A 68 9.91 -13.50 10.25
C ALA A 68 9.45 -13.78 8.81
N TYR A 69 8.67 -14.85 8.59
CA TYR A 69 8.10 -15.16 7.28
C TYR A 69 7.15 -14.05 6.81
N LEU A 70 6.27 -13.57 7.69
CA LEU A 70 5.38 -12.45 7.38
C LEU A 70 6.17 -11.18 7.02
N ALA A 71 7.27 -10.90 7.73
CA ALA A 71 8.14 -9.75 7.45
C ALA A 71 8.86 -9.89 6.09
N ASP A 72 9.35 -11.07 5.74
CA ASP A 72 10.00 -11.31 4.44
C ASP A 72 8.99 -11.20 3.30
N MET A 73 7.82 -11.84 3.41
CA MET A 73 6.73 -11.69 2.44
C MET A 73 6.27 -10.23 2.28
N SER A 74 6.25 -9.45 3.37
CA SER A 74 5.98 -8.01 3.33
C SER A 74 7.03 -7.21 2.53
N VAL A 75 8.29 -7.65 2.52
CA VAL A 75 9.35 -7.03 1.72
C VAL A 75 9.22 -7.44 0.25
N LEU A 76 8.96 -8.71 -0.06
CA LEU A 76 8.77 -9.17 -1.44
C LEU A 76 7.59 -8.48 -2.12
N ILE A 77 6.44 -8.39 -1.42
CA ILE A 77 5.26 -7.68 -1.93
C ILE A 77 5.53 -6.18 -2.10
N ARG A 78 6.34 -5.57 -1.22
CA ARG A 78 6.77 -4.17 -1.40
C ARG A 78 7.70 -4.00 -2.60
N ASN A 79 8.59 -4.95 -2.87
CA ASN A 79 9.48 -4.89 -4.04
C ASN A 79 8.67 -4.96 -5.36
N LEU A 80 7.62 -5.78 -5.42
CA LEU A 80 6.65 -5.78 -6.54
C LEU A 80 6.00 -4.41 -6.76
N GLN A 81 5.74 -3.63 -5.71
CA GLN A 81 5.17 -2.28 -5.85
C GLN A 81 6.14 -1.26 -6.47
N LEU A 82 7.45 -1.55 -6.53
CA LEU A 82 8.45 -0.66 -7.11
C LEU A 82 8.45 -0.70 -8.65
N SER A 83 8.19 -1.88 -9.26
CA SER A 83 8.11 -2.04 -10.72
C SER A 83 6.74 -1.69 -11.31
N PRO A 84 6.67 -1.15 -12.54
CA PRO A 84 5.43 -1.08 -13.33
C PRO A 84 4.69 -2.41 -13.44
N THR A 85 5.40 -3.49 -13.78
CA THR A 85 4.85 -4.85 -13.95
C THR A 85 4.35 -5.41 -12.64
N GLY A 86 5.10 -5.29 -11.54
CA GLY A 86 4.66 -5.81 -10.23
C GLY A 86 3.43 -5.08 -9.69
N ARG A 87 3.29 -3.76 -9.92
CA ARG A 87 2.05 -3.03 -9.64
C ARG A 87 0.86 -3.52 -10.48
N GLU A 88 1.09 -3.91 -11.73
CA GLU A 88 0.06 -4.46 -12.61
C GLU A 88 -0.37 -5.88 -12.15
N ILE A 89 0.58 -6.76 -11.81
CA ILE A 89 0.29 -8.09 -11.22
C ILE A 89 -0.58 -7.92 -9.96
N LEU A 90 -0.19 -7.03 -9.05
CA LEU A 90 -0.95 -6.73 -7.83
C LEU A 90 -2.34 -6.12 -8.13
N ARG A 91 -2.50 -5.33 -9.20
CA ARG A 91 -3.79 -4.80 -9.67
C ARG A 91 -4.71 -5.91 -10.17
N GLN A 92 -4.14 -6.89 -10.91
CA GLN A 92 -4.87 -8.04 -11.42
C GLN A 92 -5.34 -8.93 -10.25
N ILE A 93 -4.45 -9.31 -9.33
CA ILE A 93 -4.78 -10.02 -8.09
C ILE A 93 -5.89 -9.31 -7.29
N ALA A 94 -5.76 -7.99 -7.07
CA ALA A 94 -6.75 -7.21 -6.33
C ALA A 94 -8.13 -7.08 -7.03
N THR A 95 -8.23 -7.44 -8.31
CA THR A 95 -9.48 -7.38 -9.07
C THR A 95 -10.12 -8.75 -9.26
N TYR A 96 -9.33 -9.79 -9.49
CA TYR A 96 -9.84 -11.12 -9.76
C TYR A 96 -10.17 -11.86 -8.46
N GLU A 97 -11.44 -12.22 -8.31
CA GLU A 97 -11.94 -13.18 -7.33
C GLU A 97 -12.73 -14.28 -8.05
N PRO A 98 -12.87 -15.49 -7.47
CA PRO A 98 -13.76 -16.52 -7.98
C PRO A 98 -15.19 -16.00 -8.03
N VAL A 99 -15.92 -16.38 -9.07
CA VAL A 99 -17.32 -16.02 -9.27
C VAL A 99 -18.15 -17.24 -9.67
N ASN A 100 -19.45 -17.17 -9.48
CA ASN A 100 -20.40 -18.13 -10.05
C ASN A 100 -20.99 -17.58 -11.38
N ALA A 101 -21.88 -18.31 -12.05
CA ALA A 101 -22.82 -17.71 -12.99
C ALA A 101 -24.14 -17.34 -12.27
N PRO A 102 -25.00 -16.46 -12.80
CA PRO A 102 -26.29 -16.13 -12.18
C PRO A 102 -27.24 -17.32 -12.04
N ASP A 103 -27.07 -18.31 -12.91
CA ASP A 103 -27.79 -19.59 -13.01
C ASP A 103 -27.05 -20.77 -12.34
N ASP A 104 -25.83 -20.57 -11.82
CA ASP A 104 -25.11 -21.62 -11.09
C ASP A 104 -25.79 -21.91 -9.74
N ALA A 105 -26.18 -23.16 -9.52
CA ALA A 105 -26.60 -23.67 -8.23
C ALA A 105 -25.47 -23.78 -7.18
N VAL A 106 -24.22 -23.44 -7.55
CA VAL A 106 -23.03 -23.54 -6.69
C VAL A 106 -22.37 -22.18 -6.57
N GLU A 107 -22.20 -21.73 -5.32
CA GLU A 107 -21.51 -20.50 -4.92
C GLU A 107 -20.07 -20.41 -5.49
N PRO A 108 -19.43 -19.22 -5.48
CA PRO A 108 -18.02 -19.08 -5.87
C PRO A 108 -17.12 -20.08 -5.13
N LEU A 109 -16.19 -20.71 -5.84
CA LEU A 109 -15.30 -21.71 -5.24
C LEU A 109 -14.17 -21.02 -4.48
N ILE A 110 -14.48 -20.72 -3.22
CA ILE A 110 -13.56 -20.16 -2.23
C ILE A 110 -13.47 -21.18 -1.09
N GLU A 111 -12.30 -21.77 -0.88
CA GLU A 111 -12.05 -22.76 0.17
C GLU A 111 -12.07 -22.11 1.57
N HIS A 112 -11.64 -20.86 1.65
CA HIS A 112 -11.30 -20.19 2.90
C HIS A 112 -12.45 -19.31 3.39
N THR A 113 -13.58 -19.93 3.76
CA THR A 113 -14.82 -19.23 4.14
C THR A 113 -15.21 -19.35 5.62
N ILE A 114 -14.68 -20.34 6.34
CA ILE A 114 -15.03 -20.57 7.75
C ILE A 114 -14.41 -19.49 8.65
N GLY A 115 -15.25 -18.83 9.45
CA GLY A 115 -14.87 -17.71 10.32
C GLY A 115 -14.66 -16.37 9.58
N VAL A 116 -14.73 -16.36 8.25
CA VAL A 116 -14.56 -15.16 7.44
C VAL A 116 -15.87 -14.40 7.36
N ASP A 117 -15.88 -13.14 7.79
CA ASP A 117 -16.98 -12.24 7.48
C ASP A 117 -16.93 -11.86 5.99
N GLN A 118 -17.69 -12.59 5.18
CA GLN A 118 -17.76 -12.41 3.73
C GLN A 118 -18.30 -11.03 3.31
N SER A 119 -18.92 -10.26 4.22
CA SER A 119 -19.28 -8.86 3.95
C SER A 119 -18.07 -7.91 4.01
N LYS A 120 -16.95 -8.36 4.61
CA LYS A 120 -15.72 -7.59 4.83
C LYS A 120 -14.52 -8.09 4.02
N ALA A 121 -14.42 -9.38 3.74
CA ALA A 121 -13.26 -9.97 3.06
C ALA A 121 -13.60 -11.21 2.21
N THR A 122 -13.10 -11.24 0.97
CA THR A 122 -12.97 -12.45 0.15
C THR A 122 -11.53 -12.98 0.28
N VAL A 123 -11.33 -14.20 0.77
CA VAL A 123 -9.99 -14.82 0.89
C VAL A 123 -9.69 -15.64 -0.37
N VAL A 124 -9.04 -15.02 -1.35
CA VAL A 124 -8.86 -15.56 -2.71
C VAL A 124 -7.52 -16.26 -2.90
N THR A 125 -6.41 -15.55 -2.65
CA THR A 125 -5.05 -16.06 -2.76
C THR A 125 -4.39 -16.01 -1.39
N VAL A 126 -3.93 -17.16 -0.90
CA VAL A 126 -3.20 -17.28 0.38
C VAL A 126 -1.77 -17.76 0.11
N ILE A 127 -0.78 -17.05 0.65
CA ILE A 127 0.61 -17.48 0.61
C ILE A 127 0.95 -18.24 1.90
N ARG A 128 1.60 -19.40 1.78
CA ARG A 128 2.04 -20.27 2.89
C ARG A 128 3.50 -20.68 2.70
N GLU A 129 4.15 -21.00 3.82
CA GLU A 129 5.40 -21.76 3.83
C GLU A 129 5.17 -23.16 3.19
N PRO A 130 6.08 -23.66 2.33
CA PRO A 130 5.92 -24.96 1.69
C PRO A 130 6.07 -26.13 2.68
N GLU A 131 5.17 -27.10 2.60
CA GLU A 131 5.21 -28.32 3.44
C GLU A 131 6.09 -29.41 2.80
N GLY A 132 7.40 -29.34 3.04
CA GLY A 132 8.36 -30.42 2.75
C GLY A 132 9.51 -30.06 1.79
N PRO A 133 10.53 -30.92 1.69
CA PRO A 133 11.73 -30.63 0.91
C PRO A 133 11.48 -30.65 -0.60
N GLY A 134 12.05 -29.67 -1.32
CA GLY A 134 12.16 -29.70 -2.78
C GLY A 134 10.98 -29.13 -3.58
N ARG A 135 10.01 -28.48 -2.93
CA ARG A 135 9.01 -27.60 -3.57
C ARG A 135 9.14 -26.19 -2.99
N LEU A 136 10.04 -25.38 -3.57
CA LEU A 136 10.38 -24.07 -2.98
C LEU A 136 9.36 -22.98 -3.31
N PHE A 137 8.72 -23.04 -4.48
CA PHE A 137 7.58 -22.20 -4.83
C PHE A 137 6.67 -22.92 -5.82
N GLU A 138 5.36 -22.82 -5.64
CA GLU A 138 4.31 -23.43 -6.47
C GLU A 138 2.95 -22.83 -6.14
N THR A 139 2.13 -22.53 -7.15
CA THR A 139 0.74 -22.12 -6.96
C THR A 139 -0.20 -23.28 -7.26
N VAL A 140 -0.99 -23.66 -6.26
CA VAL A 140 -1.99 -24.73 -6.38
C VAL A 140 -3.42 -24.17 -6.31
N PRO A 141 -4.36 -24.66 -7.14
CA PRO A 141 -5.78 -24.34 -6.98
C PRO A 141 -6.31 -24.97 -5.70
N SER A 142 -7.25 -24.29 -5.05
CA SER A 142 -7.91 -24.78 -3.84
C SER A 142 -8.60 -26.13 -4.04
N LEU A 143 -8.52 -26.96 -3.00
CA LEU A 143 -9.20 -28.25 -2.91
C LEU A 143 -10.46 -28.12 -2.05
N PHE A 144 -11.46 -28.94 -2.34
CA PHE A 144 -12.76 -28.91 -1.65
C PHE A 144 -13.12 -30.33 -1.20
N GLU A 145 -13.52 -30.50 0.06
CA GLU A 145 -13.96 -31.80 0.60
C GLU A 145 -15.28 -32.26 -0.03
N ASP A 146 -16.15 -31.32 -0.38
CA ASP A 146 -17.40 -31.58 -1.08
C ASP A 146 -17.14 -32.04 -2.52
N GLN A 147 -17.61 -33.23 -2.87
CA GLN A 147 -17.35 -33.86 -4.17
C GLN A 147 -17.90 -33.06 -5.36
N GLN A 148 -19.03 -32.36 -5.19
CA GLN A 148 -19.61 -31.53 -6.23
C GLN A 148 -18.74 -30.29 -6.50
N LYS A 149 -18.31 -29.58 -5.45
CA LYS A 149 -17.35 -28.48 -5.54
C LYS A 149 -16.01 -28.94 -6.10
N ALA A 150 -15.50 -30.09 -5.68
CA ALA A 150 -14.23 -30.65 -6.17
C ALA A 150 -14.28 -30.95 -7.68
N SER A 151 -15.35 -31.58 -8.17
CA SER A 151 -15.54 -31.86 -9.61
C SER A 151 -15.66 -30.57 -10.46
N LEU A 152 -16.25 -29.51 -9.90
CA LEU A 152 -16.35 -28.20 -10.55
C LEU A 152 -15.05 -27.39 -10.48
N ALA A 153 -14.20 -27.62 -9.46
CA ALA A 153 -12.97 -26.87 -9.23
C ALA A 153 -12.00 -26.95 -10.43
N TRP A 154 -11.87 -28.12 -11.05
CA TRP A 154 -11.10 -28.28 -12.28
C TRP A 154 -11.67 -27.43 -13.43
N GLN A 155 -12.97 -27.56 -13.71
CA GLN A 155 -13.62 -26.85 -14.83
C GLN A 155 -13.58 -25.34 -14.66
N ARG A 156 -13.71 -24.84 -13.42
CA ARG A 156 -13.73 -23.41 -13.12
C ARG A 156 -12.38 -22.70 -13.36
N GLN A 157 -11.27 -23.43 -13.46
CA GLN A 157 -9.96 -22.87 -13.82
C GLN A 157 -9.87 -22.38 -15.27
N PHE A 158 -10.82 -22.78 -16.13
CA PHE A 158 -10.75 -22.59 -17.59
C PHE A 158 -12.00 -21.95 -18.23
N ASN A 159 -12.98 -21.53 -17.44
CA ASN A 159 -14.29 -21.06 -17.94
C ASN A 159 -14.70 -19.66 -17.41
N GLY A 160 -13.72 -18.84 -17.04
CA GLY A 160 -13.94 -17.49 -16.50
C GLY A 160 -14.47 -17.43 -15.07
N LYS A 161 -14.91 -18.54 -14.46
CA LYS A 161 -15.47 -18.54 -13.09
C LYS A 161 -14.39 -18.49 -12.02
N GLY A 162 -13.32 -19.25 -12.17
CA GLY A 162 -12.15 -19.25 -11.29
C GLY A 162 -12.35 -19.99 -9.97
N VAL A 163 -11.24 -20.17 -9.25
CA VAL A 163 -11.12 -20.83 -7.95
C VAL A 163 -10.13 -20.08 -7.05
N SER A 164 -10.31 -20.13 -5.74
CA SER A 164 -9.27 -19.71 -4.79
C SER A 164 -8.02 -20.58 -4.95
N ASN A 165 -6.89 -20.12 -4.41
CA ASN A 165 -5.59 -20.75 -4.60
C ASN A 165 -4.67 -20.49 -3.42
N THR A 166 -3.72 -21.42 -3.24
CA THR A 166 -2.62 -21.28 -2.30
C THR A 166 -1.31 -21.17 -3.09
N ILE A 167 -0.52 -20.14 -2.79
CA ILE A 167 0.88 -20.06 -3.19
C ILE A 167 1.71 -20.66 -2.06
N LEU A 168 2.40 -21.76 -2.33
CA LEU A 168 3.50 -22.23 -1.49
C LEU A 168 4.73 -21.42 -1.88
N PHE A 169 5.43 -20.80 -0.92
CA PHE A 169 6.60 -19.96 -1.21
C PHE A 169 7.63 -19.96 -0.08
N SER A 170 8.87 -20.34 -0.38
CA SER A 170 10.00 -20.28 0.54
C SER A 170 10.64 -18.89 0.58
N THR A 171 10.81 -18.33 1.77
CA THR A 171 11.60 -17.09 1.95
C THR A 171 13.08 -17.37 2.26
N THR A 172 13.44 -18.62 2.55
CA THR A 172 14.77 -19.03 3.04
C THR A 172 15.62 -19.77 2.00
N GLU A 173 15.00 -20.30 0.95
CA GLU A 173 15.68 -21.06 -0.11
C GLU A 173 15.10 -20.68 -1.47
N MET A 174 15.95 -20.64 -2.49
CA MET A 174 15.57 -20.48 -3.90
C MET A 174 16.28 -21.54 -4.75
N VAL A 175 15.95 -21.64 -6.03
CA VAL A 175 16.72 -22.46 -6.99
C VAL A 175 17.61 -21.57 -7.87
N ASN A 176 18.58 -22.17 -8.55
CA ASN A 176 19.39 -21.48 -9.55
C ASN A 176 18.61 -21.15 -10.83
N ILE A 177 19.02 -20.08 -11.52
CA ILE A 177 18.62 -19.87 -12.91
C ILE A 177 19.38 -20.89 -13.77
N PRO A 178 18.71 -21.69 -14.64
CA PRO A 178 19.36 -22.73 -15.43
C PRO A 178 20.53 -22.18 -16.26
N GLY A 179 21.71 -22.81 -16.11
CA GLY A 179 22.95 -22.37 -16.76
C GLY A 179 23.66 -21.18 -16.12
N LYS A 180 23.20 -20.71 -14.94
CA LYS A 180 23.84 -19.66 -14.15
C LYS A 180 24.11 -20.15 -12.74
N ASN A 181 25.18 -19.63 -12.14
CA ASN A 181 25.54 -19.88 -10.74
C ASN A 181 24.80 -18.95 -9.76
N THR A 182 23.75 -18.24 -10.22
CA THR A 182 22.97 -17.29 -9.44
C THR A 182 21.56 -17.83 -9.16
N PRO A 183 21.01 -17.63 -7.94
CA PRO A 183 19.62 -17.95 -7.65
C PRO A 183 18.65 -17.03 -8.39
N PHE A 184 17.40 -17.46 -8.54
CA PHE A 184 16.31 -16.55 -8.90
C PHE A 184 16.16 -15.42 -7.86
N ASP A 185 15.79 -14.22 -8.31
CA ASP A 185 15.35 -13.17 -7.40
C ASP A 185 13.98 -13.53 -6.81
N GLN A 186 13.86 -13.56 -5.48
CA GLN A 186 12.63 -13.92 -4.79
C GLN A 186 11.43 -13.06 -5.19
N THR A 187 11.64 -11.79 -5.56
CA THR A 187 10.57 -10.89 -6.00
C THR A 187 10.03 -11.32 -7.36
N VAL A 188 10.93 -11.75 -8.25
CA VAL A 188 10.60 -12.25 -9.59
C VAL A 188 9.88 -13.59 -9.48
N ALA A 189 10.38 -14.52 -8.65
CA ALA A 189 9.74 -15.81 -8.39
C ALA A 189 8.34 -15.63 -7.76
N LEU A 190 8.18 -14.74 -6.77
CA LEU A 190 6.85 -14.47 -6.21
C LEU A 190 5.90 -13.84 -7.25
N GLY A 191 6.42 -12.99 -8.14
CA GLY A 191 5.65 -12.42 -9.23
C GLY A 191 5.17 -13.45 -10.25
N HIS A 192 5.99 -14.47 -10.55
CA HIS A 192 5.63 -15.62 -11.36
C HIS A 192 4.42 -16.36 -10.74
N GLU A 193 4.52 -16.74 -9.46
CA GLU A 193 3.42 -17.40 -8.74
C GLU A 193 2.15 -16.55 -8.67
N LEU A 194 2.27 -15.23 -8.48
CA LEU A 194 1.12 -14.33 -8.48
C LEU A 194 0.41 -14.24 -9.84
N ILE A 195 1.09 -14.53 -10.96
CA ILE A 195 0.43 -14.62 -12.27
C ILE A 195 -0.40 -15.90 -12.37
N HIS A 196 0.14 -17.05 -11.92
CA HIS A 196 -0.64 -18.29 -11.81
C HIS A 196 -1.85 -18.14 -10.89
N ALA A 197 -1.67 -17.54 -9.71
CA ALA A 197 -2.75 -17.24 -8.77
C ALA A 197 -3.83 -16.36 -9.40
N ARG A 198 -3.44 -15.35 -10.19
CA ARG A 198 -4.35 -14.51 -10.99
C ARG A 198 -5.10 -15.32 -12.05
N ASP A 199 -4.46 -16.30 -12.70
CA ASP A 199 -5.09 -17.14 -13.71
C ASP A 199 -6.11 -18.12 -13.10
N PHE A 200 -5.78 -18.76 -11.97
CA PHE A 200 -6.74 -19.57 -11.19
C PHE A 200 -7.92 -18.71 -10.70
N SER A 201 -7.66 -17.55 -10.09
CA SER A 201 -8.69 -16.63 -9.58
C SER A 201 -9.60 -16.08 -10.67
N SER A 202 -9.07 -15.90 -11.90
CA SER A 202 -9.85 -15.42 -13.05
C SER A 202 -10.54 -16.53 -13.84
N GLY A 203 -10.18 -17.81 -13.62
CA GLY A 203 -10.69 -18.94 -14.40
C GLY A 203 -10.18 -18.91 -15.84
N ALA A 204 -8.96 -18.43 -16.05
CA ALA A 204 -8.37 -18.17 -17.35
C ALA A 204 -6.97 -18.80 -17.50
N VAL A 205 -6.74 -19.93 -16.84
CA VAL A 205 -5.49 -20.70 -16.94
C VAL A 205 -5.26 -21.12 -18.41
N PRO A 206 -4.12 -20.76 -19.03
CA PRO A 206 -3.84 -21.16 -20.40
C PRO A 206 -3.80 -22.68 -20.59
N GLN A 207 -4.68 -23.20 -21.45
CA GLN A 207 -4.78 -24.61 -21.77
C GLN A 207 -3.78 -25.05 -22.86
N GLY A 208 -3.45 -26.35 -22.85
CA GLY A 208 -2.54 -26.98 -23.81
C GLY A 208 -1.07 -26.84 -23.40
N SER A 209 -0.19 -27.17 -24.33
CA SER A 209 1.25 -27.25 -24.09
C SER A 209 2.05 -26.85 -25.33
N THR A 210 3.21 -26.25 -25.14
CA THR A 210 4.13 -25.84 -26.20
C THR A 210 5.35 -26.78 -26.23
N PRO A 211 5.68 -27.39 -27.37
CA PRO A 211 6.96 -28.08 -27.55
C PRO A 211 8.09 -27.07 -27.69
N LEU A 212 9.20 -27.32 -27.00
CA LEU A 212 10.39 -26.47 -26.99
C LEU A 212 11.64 -27.30 -27.27
N SER A 213 12.66 -26.63 -27.81
CA SER A 213 13.95 -27.25 -28.13
C SER A 213 15.06 -26.25 -27.78
N HIS A 214 15.82 -26.55 -26.73
CA HIS A 214 16.87 -25.66 -26.22
C HIS A 214 18.15 -26.45 -25.95
N ARG A 215 19.29 -25.77 -25.93
CA ARG A 215 20.55 -26.37 -25.45
C ARG A 215 20.46 -26.54 -23.93
N HIS A 216 20.56 -27.78 -23.46
CA HIS A 216 20.58 -28.10 -22.04
C HIS A 216 21.80 -27.44 -21.37
N PRO A 217 21.62 -26.77 -20.22
CA PRO A 217 22.69 -25.95 -19.65
C PRO A 217 23.98 -26.72 -19.34
N ASP A 218 23.86 -27.94 -18.80
CA ASP A 218 25.01 -28.67 -18.26
C ASP A 218 25.71 -29.57 -19.31
N THR A 219 25.00 -29.94 -20.39
CA THR A 219 25.52 -30.86 -21.42
C THR A 219 25.74 -30.18 -22.77
N ASN A 220 25.18 -28.97 -22.96
CA ASN A 220 25.17 -28.20 -24.20
C ASN A 220 24.52 -28.94 -25.41
N GLN A 221 23.90 -30.09 -25.18
CA GLN A 221 23.14 -30.85 -26.18
C GLN A 221 21.77 -30.23 -26.38
N ILE A 222 21.22 -30.33 -27.60
CA ILE A 222 19.83 -29.92 -27.86
C ILE A 222 18.91 -30.93 -27.18
N THR A 223 18.02 -30.44 -26.33
CA THR A 223 17.02 -31.24 -25.62
C THR A 223 15.64 -30.72 -26.00
N GLU A 224 14.81 -31.63 -26.48
CA GLU A 224 13.40 -31.39 -26.79
C GLU A 224 12.54 -31.80 -25.60
N TYR A 225 11.57 -30.95 -25.27
CA TYR A 225 10.64 -31.16 -24.17
C TYR A 225 9.35 -30.39 -24.42
N VAL A 226 8.35 -30.59 -23.56
CA VAL A 226 7.03 -29.95 -23.67
C VAL A 226 6.73 -29.27 -22.34
N ILE A 227 6.30 -28.00 -22.39
CA ILE A 227 5.86 -27.28 -21.19
C ILE A 227 4.37 -26.89 -21.29
N PRO A 228 3.64 -26.80 -20.18
CA PRO A 228 2.27 -26.27 -20.18
C PRO A 228 2.23 -24.82 -20.71
N ASN A 229 1.13 -24.45 -21.35
CA ASN A 229 0.97 -23.10 -21.90
C ASN A 229 0.89 -22.02 -20.82
N TYR A 230 0.52 -22.37 -19.58
CA TYR A 230 0.54 -21.43 -18.45
C TYR A 230 1.99 -21.10 -18.02
N GLU A 231 2.90 -22.08 -18.02
CA GLU A 231 4.34 -21.87 -17.79
C GLU A 231 4.97 -21.03 -18.91
N TYR A 232 4.66 -21.36 -20.16
CA TYR A 232 5.15 -20.64 -21.34
C TYR A 232 4.79 -19.15 -21.29
N GLN A 233 3.53 -18.82 -20.99
CA GLN A 233 3.04 -17.45 -20.90
C GLN A 233 3.56 -16.73 -19.64
N THR A 234 3.58 -17.40 -18.49
CA THR A 234 3.99 -16.80 -17.21
C THR A 234 5.49 -16.51 -17.19
N THR A 235 6.32 -17.43 -17.70
CA THR A 235 7.76 -17.18 -17.91
C THR A 235 7.97 -16.05 -18.92
N GLY A 236 7.11 -15.95 -19.93
CA GLY A 236 7.17 -14.91 -20.95
C GLY A 236 8.16 -15.20 -22.08
N ILE A 237 8.29 -16.47 -22.48
CA ILE A 237 9.29 -16.95 -23.44
C ILE A 237 9.22 -16.17 -24.77
N THR A 238 8.02 -15.91 -25.30
CA THR A 238 7.84 -15.08 -26.51
C THR A 238 8.43 -13.67 -26.37
N HIS A 239 8.38 -13.06 -25.17
CA HIS A 239 8.91 -11.73 -24.94
C HIS A 239 10.45 -11.75 -24.88
N TYR A 240 11.02 -12.80 -24.28
CA TYR A 240 12.45 -13.05 -24.31
C TYR A 240 12.95 -13.24 -25.75
N ASP A 241 12.31 -14.15 -26.51
CA ASP A 241 12.68 -14.44 -27.89
C ASP A 241 12.55 -13.20 -28.79
N ASN A 242 11.49 -12.40 -28.63
CA ASN A 242 11.35 -11.17 -29.41
C ASN A 242 12.45 -10.15 -29.07
N ALA A 243 12.80 -9.97 -27.79
CA ALA A 243 13.86 -9.06 -27.37
C ALA A 243 15.23 -9.47 -27.93
N GLU A 244 15.62 -10.75 -27.80
CA GLU A 244 16.90 -11.27 -28.31
C GLU A 244 16.98 -11.21 -29.85
N ASN A 245 15.86 -11.36 -30.55
CA ASN A 245 15.80 -11.34 -32.02
C ASN A 245 15.46 -9.94 -32.60
N GLY A 246 15.40 -8.89 -31.79
CA GLY A 246 15.10 -7.52 -32.25
C GLY A 246 13.71 -7.35 -32.88
N ARG A 247 12.72 -8.14 -32.42
CA ARG A 247 11.32 -8.10 -32.89
C ARG A 247 10.47 -7.23 -31.96
N ASP A 248 9.36 -6.74 -32.48
CA ASP A 248 8.43 -5.90 -31.71
C ASP A 248 7.91 -6.60 -30.44
N PRO A 249 7.79 -5.89 -29.31
CA PRO A 249 7.25 -6.46 -28.08
C PRO A 249 5.75 -6.76 -28.23
N VAL A 250 5.32 -7.91 -27.74
CA VAL A 250 3.88 -8.21 -27.60
C VAL A 250 3.33 -7.33 -26.47
N THR A 251 2.37 -6.46 -26.79
CA THR A 251 1.79 -5.47 -25.86
C THR A 251 0.40 -5.81 -25.36
N GLU A 252 -0.28 -6.76 -26.04
CA GLU A 252 -1.64 -7.19 -25.73
C GLU A 252 -1.66 -8.54 -25.01
N ILE A 253 -2.74 -8.82 -24.26
CA ILE A 253 -2.98 -10.14 -23.67
C ILE A 253 -3.42 -11.16 -24.73
N SER A 254 -3.23 -12.44 -24.46
CA SER A 254 -3.64 -13.51 -25.38
C SER A 254 -5.16 -13.50 -25.64
N SER A 255 -5.56 -13.85 -26.86
CA SER A 255 -6.97 -13.91 -27.27
C SER A 255 -7.81 -14.82 -26.36
N ALA A 256 -7.26 -15.96 -25.96
CA ALA A 256 -7.87 -16.88 -25.00
C ALA A 256 -8.16 -16.20 -23.65
N ARG A 257 -7.22 -15.40 -23.13
CA ARG A 257 -7.45 -14.62 -21.90
C ARG A 257 -8.51 -13.53 -22.11
N GLN A 258 -8.45 -12.80 -23.22
CA GLN A 258 -9.45 -11.78 -23.55
C GLN A 258 -10.87 -12.38 -23.62
N SER A 259 -11.03 -13.59 -24.16
CA SER A 259 -12.31 -14.31 -24.14
C SER A 259 -12.83 -14.58 -22.74
N MET A 260 -11.97 -14.96 -21.79
CA MET A 260 -12.38 -15.18 -20.38
C MET A 260 -12.75 -13.87 -19.66
N ILE A 261 -12.08 -12.76 -19.98
CA ILE A 261 -12.43 -11.43 -19.47
C ILE A 261 -13.81 -11.00 -20.02
N ASN A 262 -14.07 -11.24 -21.30
CA ASN A 262 -15.37 -10.94 -21.92
C ASN A 262 -16.49 -11.77 -21.28
N LEU A 263 -16.25 -13.06 -21.03
CA LEU A 263 -17.21 -13.95 -20.35
C LEU A 263 -17.52 -13.47 -18.92
N ARG A 264 -16.52 -12.99 -18.16
CA ARG A 264 -16.75 -12.35 -16.85
C ARG A 264 -17.54 -11.05 -16.94
N GLU A 265 -17.34 -10.28 -18.00
CA GLU A 265 -18.12 -9.07 -18.27
C GLU A 265 -19.59 -9.41 -18.55
N GLU A 266 -19.85 -10.43 -19.36
CA GLU A 266 -21.21 -10.94 -19.65
C GLU A 266 -21.91 -11.41 -18.35
N MET A 267 -21.23 -12.21 -17.52
CA MET A 267 -21.75 -12.64 -16.21
C MET A 267 -22.10 -11.45 -15.32
N HIS A 268 -21.24 -10.42 -15.27
CA HIS A 268 -21.48 -9.21 -14.49
C HIS A 268 -22.73 -8.44 -14.94
N PHE A 269 -22.92 -8.26 -16.24
CA PHE A 269 -24.12 -7.60 -16.76
C PHE A 269 -25.38 -8.46 -16.64
N HIS A 270 -25.27 -9.78 -16.70
CA HIS A 270 -26.40 -10.69 -16.47
C HIS A 270 -26.89 -10.61 -15.02
N TRP A 271 -26.00 -10.62 -14.00
CA TRP A 271 -26.40 -10.33 -12.61
C TRP A 271 -27.11 -9.00 -12.47
N LYS A 272 -26.57 -7.94 -13.10
CA LYS A 272 -27.14 -6.60 -13.03
C LYS A 272 -28.54 -6.54 -13.65
N ALA A 273 -28.77 -7.27 -14.76
CA ALA A 273 -30.10 -7.39 -15.36
C ALA A 273 -31.10 -8.13 -14.45
N LEU A 274 -30.63 -9.07 -13.64
CA LEU A 274 -31.40 -9.79 -12.61
C LEU A 274 -31.49 -9.01 -11.28
N GLY A 275 -31.05 -7.75 -11.23
CA GLY A 275 -31.11 -6.90 -10.04
C GLY A 275 -30.10 -7.25 -8.93
N GLN A 276 -29.09 -8.07 -9.20
CA GLN A 276 -28.05 -8.42 -8.23
C GLN A 276 -26.87 -7.44 -8.28
N GLU A 277 -26.59 -6.75 -7.17
CA GLU A 277 -25.41 -5.89 -7.03
C GLU A 277 -24.15 -6.71 -6.69
N LYS A 278 -23.60 -7.39 -7.69
CA LYS A 278 -22.30 -8.10 -7.58
C LYS A 278 -21.13 -7.18 -7.92
N ALA A 279 -20.02 -7.34 -7.21
CA ALA A 279 -18.79 -6.61 -7.48
C ALA A 279 -18.26 -6.88 -8.91
N LYS A 280 -17.53 -5.91 -9.47
CA LYS A 280 -16.86 -6.07 -10.76
C LYS A 280 -15.53 -6.79 -10.57
N ALA A 281 -15.45 -8.03 -11.06
CA ALA A 281 -14.27 -8.89 -10.96
C ALA A 281 -13.56 -9.12 -12.31
N TYR A 282 -13.45 -8.08 -13.16
CA TYR A 282 -12.83 -8.15 -14.49
C TYR A 282 -12.16 -6.83 -14.94
N LEU A 283 -11.11 -6.91 -15.77
CA LEU A 283 -10.33 -5.77 -16.26
C LEU A 283 -10.38 -5.65 -17.80
N LYS A 284 -11.14 -4.69 -18.33
CA LYS A 284 -11.17 -4.37 -19.78
C LYS A 284 -9.83 -3.91 -20.35
N ASN A 285 -8.97 -3.34 -19.50
CA ASN A 285 -7.67 -2.79 -19.85
C ASN A 285 -6.56 -3.53 -19.10
N GLU A 286 -6.66 -4.86 -19.04
CA GLU A 286 -5.60 -5.69 -18.49
C GLU A 286 -4.35 -5.60 -19.38
N LYS A 287 -3.18 -5.43 -18.77
CA LYS A 287 -1.92 -5.42 -19.50
C LYS A 287 -1.28 -6.81 -19.48
N VAL A 288 -0.47 -7.09 -20.49
CA VAL A 288 0.43 -8.24 -20.48
C VAL A 288 1.43 -8.11 -19.34
N VAL A 289 1.71 -9.22 -18.65
CA VAL A 289 2.66 -9.36 -17.55
C VAL A 289 3.29 -10.75 -17.64
N SER A 290 4.56 -10.86 -17.24
CA SER A 290 5.29 -12.14 -17.16
C SER A 290 6.51 -11.97 -16.24
N GLU A 291 7.14 -13.08 -15.88
CA GLU A 291 8.44 -13.15 -15.23
C GLU A 291 9.48 -12.30 -15.97
N PHE A 292 9.55 -12.44 -17.30
CA PHE A 292 10.42 -11.61 -18.16
C PHE A 292 10.24 -10.11 -17.92
N HIS A 293 9.00 -9.59 -18.00
CA HIS A 293 8.74 -8.15 -17.81
C HIS A 293 9.10 -7.69 -16.39
N LEU A 294 8.83 -8.53 -15.38
CA LEU A 294 9.10 -8.19 -13.99
C LEU A 294 10.60 -8.19 -13.68
N ALA A 295 11.34 -9.16 -14.23
CA ALA A 295 12.80 -9.21 -14.12
C ALA A 295 13.44 -8.01 -14.83
N ASP A 296 12.95 -7.64 -16.02
CA ASP A 296 13.43 -6.47 -16.77
C ASP A 296 13.22 -5.16 -16.00
N ASP A 297 12.00 -4.89 -15.53
CA ASP A 297 11.66 -3.72 -14.71
C ASP A 297 12.49 -3.59 -13.42
N LEU A 298 12.92 -4.73 -12.85
CA LEU A 298 13.69 -4.80 -11.60
C LEU A 298 15.21 -4.88 -11.84
N GLY A 299 15.68 -4.89 -13.09
CA GLY A 299 17.09 -5.04 -13.44
C GLY A 299 17.68 -6.38 -12.98
N LYS A 300 16.92 -7.47 -13.11
CA LYS A 300 17.25 -8.82 -12.64
C LYS A 300 17.58 -9.76 -13.79
N GLU A 301 18.31 -10.82 -13.44
CA GLU A 301 18.66 -11.89 -14.37
C GLU A 301 17.41 -12.58 -14.90
N LYS A 302 17.34 -12.69 -16.23
CA LYS A 302 16.27 -13.37 -16.97
C LYS A 302 16.70 -14.79 -17.35
N ARG A 303 15.73 -15.70 -17.46
CA ARG A 303 15.89 -17.00 -18.14
C ARG A 303 15.23 -16.95 -19.52
N ASN A 304 15.76 -17.74 -20.45
CA ASN A 304 15.22 -17.88 -21.80
C ASN A 304 14.04 -18.87 -21.88
N THR A 305 13.95 -19.81 -20.93
CA THR A 305 12.91 -20.86 -20.93
C THR A 305 12.65 -21.42 -19.54
N TYR A 306 11.50 -22.04 -19.36
CA TYR A 306 11.19 -22.91 -18.23
C TYR A 306 11.68 -24.32 -18.53
N TRP A 307 12.48 -24.91 -17.64
CA TRP A 307 12.89 -26.31 -17.73
C TRP A 307 12.04 -27.15 -16.76
N PRO A 308 11.35 -28.22 -17.22
CA PRO A 308 10.72 -29.17 -16.31
C PRO A 308 11.77 -29.91 -15.45
N LYS A 309 11.38 -30.35 -14.26
CA LYS A 309 12.29 -30.98 -13.28
C LYS A 309 12.89 -32.31 -13.79
N GLU A 310 12.15 -33.03 -14.61
CA GLU A 310 12.60 -34.22 -15.34
C GLU A 310 13.67 -33.93 -16.41
N HIS A 311 13.85 -32.66 -16.79
CA HIS A 311 14.83 -32.20 -17.77
C HIS A 311 15.91 -31.27 -17.20
N TYR A 312 15.79 -30.78 -15.96
CA TYR A 312 16.82 -29.98 -15.29
C TYR A 312 16.78 -30.16 -13.77
N ASP A 313 17.91 -30.56 -13.17
CA ASP A 313 18.03 -30.67 -11.71
C ASP A 313 18.40 -29.32 -11.09
N TYR A 314 17.36 -28.58 -10.73
CA TYR A 314 17.46 -27.29 -10.06
C TYR A 314 18.24 -27.37 -8.75
N GLN A 315 19.39 -26.69 -8.71
CA GLN A 315 20.25 -26.66 -7.53
C GLN A 315 19.63 -25.74 -6.46
N PRO A 316 19.48 -26.19 -5.21
CA PRO A 316 18.97 -25.36 -4.12
C PRO A 316 20.04 -24.38 -3.64
N TYR A 317 19.63 -23.14 -3.45
CA TYR A 317 20.44 -22.05 -2.92
C TYR A 317 19.82 -21.62 -1.58
N PRO A 318 20.48 -21.91 -0.44
CA PRO A 318 20.09 -21.29 0.82
C PRO A 318 20.33 -19.80 0.67
N LEU A 319 19.28 -19.02 0.86
CA LEU A 319 19.41 -17.58 0.97
C LEU A 319 19.99 -17.25 2.34
N GLU A 320 20.73 -16.14 2.44
CA GLU A 320 21.11 -15.65 3.76
C GLU A 320 19.86 -15.36 4.57
N THR A 321 19.52 -16.26 5.49
CA THR A 321 18.46 -16.07 6.47
C THR A 321 18.80 -14.78 7.20
N ARG A 322 18.02 -13.72 6.97
CA ARG A 322 18.15 -12.48 7.74
C ARG A 322 18.13 -12.86 9.21
N PRO A 323 19.16 -12.52 10.01
CA PRO A 323 19.31 -13.03 11.36
C PRO A 323 18.02 -12.80 12.14
N SER A 324 17.37 -13.93 12.49
CA SER A 324 15.97 -14.08 12.91
C SER A 324 15.32 -12.75 13.30
N ALA A 325 14.60 -12.15 12.34
CA ALA A 325 14.42 -10.71 12.25
C ALA A 325 14.15 -10.01 13.60
N THR A 326 15.25 -9.57 14.25
CA THR A 326 15.16 -8.44 15.17
C THR A 326 14.50 -7.34 14.35
N PRO A 327 13.40 -6.69 14.79
CA PRO A 327 12.52 -5.92 13.90
C PRO A 327 13.20 -4.62 13.44
N GLN A 328 14.10 -4.76 12.48
CA GLN A 328 15.08 -3.76 12.03
C GLN A 328 14.96 -3.51 10.52
N HIS A 329 14.51 -4.49 9.72
CA HIS A 329 14.41 -4.39 8.25
C HIS A 329 13.03 -4.67 7.64
N ALA A 330 11.98 -4.79 8.46
CA ALA A 330 10.87 -3.89 8.16
C ALA A 330 11.46 -2.47 8.29
N PRO A 331 11.35 -1.58 7.29
CA PRO A 331 11.45 -0.17 7.60
C PRO A 331 10.42 0.06 8.70
N LYS A 332 10.87 0.46 9.89
CA LYS A 332 9.98 0.76 11.00
C LYS A 332 9.23 2.03 10.59
N TRP A 333 8.12 1.85 9.87
CA TRP A 333 7.30 2.92 9.27
C TRP A 333 6.80 3.88 10.35
N ASP A 334 6.50 3.32 11.51
CA ASP A 334 6.79 3.96 12.78
C ASP A 334 8.04 3.33 13.40
N THR A 335 8.99 4.17 13.79
CA THR A 335 9.97 3.82 14.81
C THR A 335 9.27 3.52 16.13
N LEU A 336 9.90 2.77 17.04
CA LEU A 336 9.26 2.40 18.31
C LEU A 336 9.01 3.66 19.15
N GLU A 337 9.96 4.59 19.04
CA GLU A 337 9.96 5.96 19.54
C GLU A 337 8.85 6.81 18.90
N GLY A 338 8.61 6.62 17.59
CA GLY A 338 7.51 7.25 16.85
C GLY A 338 6.14 6.76 17.31
N LYS A 339 5.94 5.43 17.46
CA LYS A 339 4.71 4.86 18.05
C LYS A 339 4.51 5.35 19.47
N GLN A 340 5.57 5.35 20.27
CA GLN A 340 5.55 5.79 21.66
C GLN A 340 5.16 7.27 21.78
N ALA A 341 5.69 8.14 20.93
CA ALA A 341 5.28 9.54 20.88
C ALA A 341 3.81 9.72 20.44
N HIS A 342 3.28 8.88 19.53
CA HIS A 342 1.84 8.90 19.19
C HIS A 342 0.96 8.43 20.36
N ILE A 343 1.42 7.43 21.11
CA ILE A 343 0.77 6.94 22.34
C ILE A 343 0.78 8.05 23.40
N GLU A 344 1.90 8.74 23.62
CA GLU A 344 2.01 9.85 24.56
C GLU A 344 1.15 11.05 24.18
N VAL A 345 1.10 11.41 22.89
CA VAL A 345 0.16 12.43 22.38
C VAL A 345 -1.28 12.02 22.66
N LYS A 346 -1.66 10.77 22.36
CA LYS A 346 -3.02 10.28 22.63
C LYS A 346 -3.33 10.29 24.13
N GLN A 347 -2.39 9.87 24.98
CA GLN A 347 -2.54 9.89 26.44
C GLN A 347 -2.65 11.32 26.99
N ALA A 348 -1.86 12.27 26.46
CA ALA A 348 -1.95 13.68 26.83
C ALA A 348 -3.32 14.27 26.44
N LEU A 349 -3.81 14.01 25.22
CA LEU A 349 -5.13 14.46 24.77
C LEU A 349 -6.27 13.78 25.55
N GLN A 350 -6.17 12.48 25.84
CA GLN A 350 -7.13 11.76 26.69
C GLN A 350 -7.18 12.36 28.10
N LYS A 351 -6.02 12.64 28.69
CA LYS A 351 -5.93 13.27 30.00
C LYS A 351 -6.54 14.68 29.99
N SER A 352 -6.15 15.51 29.03
CA SER A 352 -6.67 16.88 28.83
C SER A 352 -8.20 16.91 28.75
N LEU A 353 -8.78 16.05 27.91
CA LEU A 353 -10.24 15.90 27.79
C LEU A 353 -10.89 15.39 29.09
N SER A 354 -10.26 14.46 29.81
CA SER A 354 -10.77 13.96 31.10
C SER A 354 -10.70 14.99 32.23
N GLU A 355 -9.80 15.95 32.14
CA GLU A 355 -9.68 17.09 33.06
C GLU A 355 -10.65 18.24 32.69
N GLY A 356 -11.38 18.12 31.57
CA GLY A 356 -12.38 19.10 31.12
C GLY A 356 -11.82 20.24 30.25
N ASN A 357 -10.54 20.18 29.89
CA ASN A 357 -9.88 21.18 29.04
C ASN A 357 -10.34 21.06 27.57
N LYS A 358 -10.17 22.12 26.78
CA LYS A 358 -10.40 22.12 25.32
C LYS A 358 -9.07 22.07 24.54
N PRO A 359 -8.46 20.88 24.35
CA PRO A 359 -7.23 20.78 23.59
C PRO A 359 -7.41 21.16 22.12
N ALA A 360 -6.35 21.71 21.52
CA ALA A 360 -6.18 21.80 20.08
C ALA A 360 -4.84 21.21 19.66
N ILE A 361 -4.76 20.71 18.42
CA ILE A 361 -3.54 20.13 17.84
C ILE A 361 -2.97 21.08 16.80
N VAL A 362 -1.71 21.48 16.97
CA VAL A 362 -0.96 22.26 15.99
C VAL A 362 0.02 21.33 15.27
N ILE A 363 -0.17 21.12 13.97
CA ILE A 363 0.73 20.33 13.12
C ILE A 363 1.69 21.30 12.43
N VAL A 364 2.97 21.23 12.74
CA VAL A 364 4.02 21.96 12.00
C VAL A 364 4.51 21.06 10.87
N ASP A 365 4.22 21.40 9.61
CA ASP A 365 4.55 20.52 8.48
C ASP A 365 6.08 20.41 8.25
N ALA A 366 6.48 19.29 7.65
CA ALA A 366 7.85 18.90 7.36
C ALA A 366 8.54 19.78 6.29
N THR A 367 7.84 20.68 5.61
CA THR A 367 8.36 21.44 4.46
C THR A 367 9.32 22.59 4.82
N GLU A 368 9.72 22.71 6.08
CA GLU A 368 10.77 23.62 6.52
C GLU A 368 12.15 23.25 5.94
N GLN A 369 13.01 24.26 5.71
CA GLN A 369 14.17 24.20 4.81
C GLN A 369 15.04 22.93 4.93
N ARG A 370 15.34 22.46 6.15
CA ARG A 370 16.23 21.30 6.37
C ARG A 370 15.58 19.95 6.12
N LEU A 371 14.29 19.76 6.43
CA LEU A 371 13.62 18.54 6.00
C LEU A 371 13.40 18.60 4.48
N SER A 372 13.10 19.74 3.88
CA SER A 372 12.95 19.87 2.42
C SER A 372 14.17 19.34 1.65
N GLN A 373 15.40 19.66 2.08
CA GLN A 373 16.63 19.08 1.50
C GLN A 373 16.75 17.55 1.69
N SER A 374 16.39 17.03 2.86
CA SER A 374 16.38 15.57 3.11
C SER A 374 15.30 14.84 2.29
N LEU A 375 14.14 15.49 2.10
CA LEU A 375 12.97 15.00 1.34
C LEU A 375 13.19 15.04 -0.17
N GLN A 376 13.97 16.00 -0.70
CA GLN A 376 14.41 16.02 -2.10
C GLN A 376 15.27 14.80 -2.44
N ASN A 377 16.06 14.30 -1.48
CA ASN A 377 16.95 13.16 -1.66
C ASN A 377 16.30 11.80 -1.35
N SER A 378 15.03 11.74 -0.90
CA SER A 378 14.33 10.48 -0.67
C SER A 378 12.80 10.58 -0.76
N PRO A 379 12.17 10.08 -1.83
CA PRO A 379 10.71 10.00 -1.96
C PRO A 379 10.00 9.18 -0.88
N ALA A 380 10.74 8.35 -0.12
CA ALA A 380 10.21 7.53 0.97
C ALA A 380 9.94 8.35 2.24
N LEU A 381 10.87 9.25 2.61
CA LEU A 381 10.71 10.14 3.77
C LEU A 381 9.45 11.03 3.65
N THR A 382 9.14 11.45 2.42
CA THR A 382 7.97 12.28 2.08
C THR A 382 6.62 11.55 2.15
N ARG A 383 6.62 10.23 2.37
CA ARG A 383 5.43 9.40 2.65
C ARG A 383 5.33 9.05 4.15
N ARG A 384 6.46 8.76 4.81
CA ARG A 384 6.52 8.33 6.23
C ARG A 384 5.83 9.31 7.19
N GLY A 385 6.07 10.61 7.06
CA GLY A 385 5.46 11.62 7.94
C GLY A 385 3.93 11.79 7.81
N LEU A 386 3.28 11.12 6.84
CA LEU A 386 1.85 11.33 6.51
C LEU A 386 0.93 10.19 6.95
N SER A 387 1.40 8.93 7.00
CA SER A 387 0.57 7.83 7.49
C SER A 387 0.22 8.04 8.97
N ASN A 388 1.22 8.44 9.77
CA ASN A 388 1.11 8.52 11.22
C ASN A 388 0.22 9.71 11.66
N GLN A 389 0.29 10.84 10.91
CA GLN A 389 -0.65 11.96 11.04
C GLN A 389 -2.12 11.50 10.90
N SER A 390 -2.43 10.50 10.07
CA SER A 390 -3.80 10.02 9.89
C SER A 390 -4.41 9.44 11.17
N SER A 391 -3.60 8.83 12.04
CA SER A 391 -4.06 8.21 13.30
C SER A 391 -4.51 9.27 14.32
N ILE A 392 -3.74 10.35 14.44
CA ILE A 392 -4.07 11.47 15.33
C ILE A 392 -5.16 12.36 14.73
N LEU A 393 -5.19 12.55 13.40
CA LEU A 393 -6.32 13.22 12.73
C LEU A 393 -7.64 12.43 12.90
N LYS A 394 -7.60 11.09 12.86
CA LYS A 394 -8.74 10.22 13.19
C LYS A 394 -9.18 10.43 14.64
N TYR A 395 -8.25 10.35 15.59
CA TYR A 395 -8.55 10.55 17.01
C TYR A 395 -9.13 11.95 17.29
N ALA A 396 -8.56 12.98 16.67
CA ALA A 396 -9.01 14.35 16.80
C ALA A 396 -10.43 14.54 16.26
N ALA A 397 -10.70 14.06 15.04
CA ALA A 397 -12.02 14.12 14.42
C ALA A 397 -13.10 13.34 15.20
N GLN A 398 -12.72 12.23 15.85
CA GLN A 398 -13.63 11.44 16.70
C GLN A 398 -13.97 12.09 18.06
N ASN A 399 -13.15 13.04 18.52
CA ASN A 399 -13.29 13.70 19.82
C ASN A 399 -13.48 15.23 19.70
N ASP A 400 -13.86 15.70 18.50
CA ASP A 400 -14.03 17.12 18.12
C ASP A 400 -12.85 18.05 18.52
N ILE A 401 -11.63 17.52 18.46
CA ILE A 401 -10.40 18.25 18.80
C ILE A 401 -9.95 19.10 17.60
N LYS A 402 -9.99 20.42 17.75
CA LYS A 402 -9.57 21.38 16.72
C LYS A 402 -8.14 21.13 16.24
N VAL A 403 -7.94 21.06 14.91
CA VAL A 403 -6.62 20.89 14.29
C VAL A 403 -6.24 22.12 13.47
N VAL A 404 -5.05 22.67 13.75
CA VAL A 404 -4.42 23.74 12.98
C VAL A 404 -3.18 23.20 12.27
N ASN A 405 -3.20 23.16 10.94
CA ASN A 405 -2.07 22.70 10.12
C ASN A 405 -1.29 23.92 9.61
N LEU A 406 -0.08 24.11 10.14
CA LEU A 406 0.82 25.22 9.78
C LEU A 406 1.68 24.84 8.58
N TYR A 407 1.73 25.74 7.60
CA TYR A 407 2.56 25.60 6.41
C TYR A 407 3.26 26.92 6.03
N SER A 408 4.41 26.80 5.37
CA SER A 408 5.11 27.92 4.74
C SER A 408 4.80 27.94 3.25
N ALA A 409 4.42 29.10 2.71
CA ALA A 409 4.17 29.27 1.27
C ALA A 409 5.46 29.36 0.43
N ALA A 410 6.61 29.65 1.04
CA ALA A 410 7.88 29.83 0.34
C ALA A 410 8.36 28.52 -0.35
N ASN A 411 7.93 27.37 0.16
CA ASN A 411 8.26 26.04 -0.37
C ASN A 411 7.02 25.29 -0.89
N GLU A 412 5.93 26.00 -1.22
CA GLU A 412 4.68 25.33 -1.64
C GLU A 412 4.81 24.71 -3.05
N THR A 413 4.69 23.39 -3.09
CA THR A 413 4.63 22.58 -4.32
C THR A 413 3.20 22.10 -4.60
N PRO A 414 2.83 21.79 -5.86
CA PRO A 414 1.53 21.21 -6.18
C PRO A 414 1.23 19.94 -5.36
N LEU A 415 2.25 19.15 -5.04
CA LEU A 415 2.14 17.97 -4.18
C LEU A 415 1.80 18.32 -2.73
N SER A 416 2.37 19.41 -2.16
CA SER A 416 1.99 19.86 -0.82
C SER A 416 0.56 20.41 -0.76
N SER A 417 0.11 21.13 -1.79
CA SER A 417 -1.27 21.62 -1.86
C SER A 417 -2.28 20.47 -1.95
N LEU A 418 -1.97 19.42 -2.73
CA LEU A 418 -2.77 18.19 -2.78
C LEU A 418 -2.79 17.45 -1.43
N LYS A 419 -1.66 17.42 -0.70
CA LYS A 419 -1.58 16.81 0.64
C LYS A 419 -2.43 17.57 1.67
N LYS A 420 -2.36 18.91 1.72
CA LYS A 420 -3.24 19.75 2.57
C LYS A 420 -4.72 19.43 2.32
N ARG A 421 -5.13 19.42 1.04
CA ARG A 421 -6.50 19.05 0.63
C ARG A 421 -6.91 17.65 1.10
N LYS A 422 -6.01 16.65 1.03
CA LYS A 422 -6.27 15.28 1.53
C LYS A 422 -6.44 15.22 3.05
N LYS A 423 -5.58 15.89 3.84
CA LYS A 423 -5.70 15.91 5.32
C LYS A 423 -7.06 16.50 5.76
N ASN A 424 -7.43 17.62 5.14
CA ASN A 424 -8.70 18.32 5.40
C ASN A 424 -9.92 17.45 5.04
N LEU A 425 -9.91 16.80 3.85
CA LEU A 425 -10.97 15.87 3.43
C LEU A 425 -11.08 14.66 4.38
N LEU A 426 -9.95 14.08 4.80
CA LEU A 426 -9.93 12.96 5.75
C LEU A 426 -10.57 13.36 7.09
N TYR A 427 -10.13 14.48 7.67
CA TYR A 427 -10.67 14.98 8.95
C TYR A 427 -12.18 15.17 8.87
N ARG A 428 -12.66 15.88 7.84
CA ARG A 428 -14.10 16.14 7.61
C ARG A 428 -14.93 14.88 7.42
N ALA A 429 -14.42 13.90 6.68
CA ALA A 429 -15.11 12.63 6.45
C ALA A 429 -15.32 11.83 7.74
N ILE A 430 -14.43 11.99 8.73
CA ILE A 430 -14.49 11.30 10.02
C ILE A 430 -15.33 12.09 11.04
N SER A 431 -15.21 13.42 11.07
CA SER A 431 -15.98 14.27 11.99
C SER A 431 -17.44 14.49 11.58
N GLY A 432 -17.84 14.06 10.37
CA GLY A 432 -19.19 14.24 9.85
C GLY A 432 -19.55 15.69 9.49
N GLN A 433 -18.57 16.61 9.49
CA GLN A 433 -18.78 18.03 9.19
C GLN A 433 -19.17 18.26 7.73
N LYS A 434 -20.16 19.13 7.49
CA LYS A 434 -20.69 19.38 6.14
C LYS A 434 -19.72 20.24 5.30
N THR A 435 -19.79 20.09 3.98
CA THR A 435 -19.04 20.93 3.04
C THR A 435 -19.42 22.41 3.18
N GLY A 436 -18.54 23.17 3.85
CA GLY A 436 -18.68 24.61 4.08
C GLY A 436 -18.13 25.04 5.44
N GLU A 437 -18.22 24.16 6.44
CA GLU A 437 -17.77 24.45 7.80
C GLU A 437 -16.24 24.26 7.94
N THR A 438 -15.61 25.18 8.66
CA THR A 438 -14.15 25.21 8.95
C THR A 438 -13.82 24.92 10.41
N GLN A 439 -14.82 24.52 11.21
CA GLN A 439 -14.73 24.53 12.67
C GLN A 439 -13.70 23.54 13.23
N GLY A 440 -13.53 22.35 12.62
CA GLY A 440 -12.61 21.33 13.14
C GLY A 440 -11.18 21.33 12.57
N TYR A 441 -10.96 21.74 11.32
CA TYR A 441 -9.64 21.70 10.67
C TYR A 441 -9.36 23.00 9.89
N ARG A 442 -8.25 23.66 10.23
CA ARG A 442 -7.83 24.94 9.62
C ARG A 442 -6.37 24.89 9.17
N ASP A 443 -6.13 25.16 7.88
CA ASP A 443 -4.80 25.45 7.38
C ASP A 443 -4.44 26.92 7.71
N VAL A 444 -3.24 27.16 8.25
CA VAL A 444 -2.73 28.51 8.56
C VAL A 444 -1.35 28.68 7.93
N GLN A 445 -1.20 29.75 7.14
CA GLN A 445 0.09 30.11 6.57
C GLN A 445 0.93 30.84 7.63
N TYR A 446 2.07 30.27 8.00
CA TYR A 446 2.99 30.86 8.97
C TYR A 446 4.11 31.63 8.28
N ASN A 447 4.34 32.86 8.73
CA ASN A 447 5.53 33.67 8.50
C ASN A 447 5.69 34.67 9.67
N GLU A 448 6.83 35.34 9.77
CA GLU A 448 7.11 36.25 10.90
C GLU A 448 6.12 37.43 10.99
N GLY A 449 5.45 37.80 9.90
CA GLY A 449 4.44 38.87 9.86
C GLY A 449 2.99 38.42 10.10
N ASN A 450 2.71 37.13 10.30
CA ASN A 450 1.35 36.57 10.37
C ASN A 450 1.09 35.74 11.64
N GLN A 451 1.88 35.97 12.71
CA GLN A 451 1.79 35.25 13.98
C GLN A 451 0.37 35.29 14.59
N THR A 452 -0.29 36.46 14.52
CA THR A 452 -1.65 36.68 15.03
C THR A 452 -2.69 35.71 14.46
N ALA A 453 -2.52 35.25 13.22
CA ALA A 453 -3.46 34.31 12.59
C ALA A 453 -3.44 32.91 13.23
N LEU A 454 -2.31 32.50 13.81
CA LEU A 454 -2.21 31.28 14.62
C LEU A 454 -2.87 31.48 15.99
N THR A 455 -2.59 32.58 16.66
CA THR A 455 -3.15 32.91 17.98
C THR A 455 -4.68 32.99 17.93
N SER A 456 -5.25 33.72 16.97
CA SER A 456 -6.70 33.78 16.74
C SER A 456 -7.30 32.47 16.22
N ALA A 457 -6.51 31.56 15.65
CA ALA A 457 -7.01 30.22 15.30
C ALA A 457 -7.19 29.31 16.54
N LEU A 458 -6.55 29.66 17.67
CA LEU A 458 -6.48 28.86 18.90
C LEU A 458 -7.05 29.61 20.12
N GLU A 459 -7.78 30.70 19.91
CA GLU A 459 -8.24 31.60 20.98
C GLU A 459 -9.08 30.87 22.04
N ASP A 460 -10.03 30.03 21.61
CA ASP A 460 -10.96 29.28 22.47
C ASP A 460 -10.38 28.02 23.14
N ASN A 461 -9.07 27.75 23.00
CA ASN A 461 -8.43 26.51 23.44
C ASN A 461 -7.50 26.71 24.64
N ASP A 462 -7.70 25.92 25.70
CA ASP A 462 -6.96 26.03 26.98
C ASP A 462 -5.59 25.33 26.93
N GLU A 463 -5.50 24.25 26.16
CA GLU A 463 -4.29 23.45 25.96
C GLU A 463 -3.98 23.32 24.46
N VAL A 464 -2.72 23.54 24.08
CA VAL A 464 -2.27 23.47 22.68
C VAL A 464 -1.18 22.42 22.55
N LEU A 465 -1.49 21.31 21.90
CA LEU A 465 -0.56 20.24 21.62
C LEU A 465 0.14 20.47 20.28
N VAL A 466 1.41 20.86 20.32
CA VAL A 466 2.26 21.07 19.15
C VAL A 466 2.93 19.76 18.73
N MET A 467 2.59 19.29 17.54
CA MET A 467 3.29 18.20 16.86
C MET A 467 4.41 18.77 15.98
N ALA A 468 5.62 18.71 16.51
CA ALA A 468 6.82 19.17 15.84
C ALA A 468 7.43 18.05 14.97
N TYR A 469 7.28 18.16 13.65
CA TYR A 469 7.94 17.28 12.65
C TYR A 469 9.27 17.85 12.11
N SER A 470 9.71 18.99 12.65
CA SER A 470 10.97 19.67 12.32
C SER A 470 11.51 20.32 13.58
N ASP A 471 12.82 20.27 13.80
CA ASP A 471 13.49 20.89 14.95
C ASP A 471 14.04 22.29 14.66
N GLY A 472 13.80 22.83 13.46
CA GLY A 472 14.35 24.11 13.01
C GLY A 472 13.73 25.34 13.69
N LYS A 473 14.38 26.49 13.48
CA LYS A 473 14.03 27.80 14.08
C LYS A 473 12.55 28.20 13.96
N VAL A 474 11.88 27.84 12.86
CA VAL A 474 10.43 28.13 12.68
C VAL A 474 9.58 27.39 13.71
N THR A 475 9.85 26.11 13.99
CA THR A 475 9.15 25.33 15.02
C THR A 475 9.37 25.94 16.40
N THR A 476 10.60 26.34 16.73
CA THR A 476 10.87 26.97 18.04
C THR A 476 10.14 28.30 18.16
N ASN A 477 10.11 29.13 17.11
CA ASN A 477 9.39 30.41 17.12
C ASN A 477 7.87 30.22 17.28
N ILE A 478 7.29 29.18 16.66
CA ILE A 478 5.87 28.82 16.84
C ILE A 478 5.58 28.46 18.31
N ILE A 479 6.40 27.61 18.92
CA ILE A 479 6.23 27.22 20.33
C ILE A 479 6.48 28.41 21.26
N ASP A 480 7.45 29.28 20.93
CA ASP A 480 7.78 30.47 21.73
C ASP A 480 6.60 31.44 21.78
N ASN A 481 6.00 31.73 20.63
CA ASN A 481 4.81 32.59 20.50
C ASN A 481 3.58 31.98 21.19
N LEU A 482 3.29 30.69 20.98
CA LEU A 482 2.18 29.99 21.64
C LEU A 482 2.30 29.99 23.17
N SER A 483 3.54 30.06 23.69
CA SER A 483 3.82 30.09 25.13
C SER A 483 3.95 31.51 25.71
N GLU A 484 3.79 32.58 24.92
CA GLU A 484 3.64 33.95 25.46
C GLU A 484 2.37 34.08 26.31
N ASN A 485 1.30 33.35 25.96
CA ASN A 485 0.10 33.29 26.77
C ASN A 485 0.27 32.28 27.92
N MET A 486 0.66 32.77 29.09
CA MET A 486 0.84 31.98 30.31
C MET A 486 -0.43 31.29 30.82
N GLN A 487 -1.62 31.64 30.32
CA GLN A 487 -2.88 30.95 30.65
C GLN A 487 -3.06 29.65 29.84
N LYS A 488 -2.28 29.43 28.78
CA LYS A 488 -2.36 28.24 27.92
C LYS A 488 -1.21 27.29 28.18
N GLN A 489 -1.52 26.00 28.34
CA GLN A 489 -0.50 24.97 28.40
C GLN A 489 -0.08 24.55 26.99
N VAL A 490 1.22 24.67 26.67
CA VAL A 490 1.78 24.25 25.38
C VAL A 490 2.47 22.91 25.55
N VAL A 491 1.92 21.87 24.95
CA VAL A 491 2.44 20.49 25.05
C VAL A 491 3.15 20.13 23.76
N VAL A 492 4.45 19.84 23.82
CA VAL A 492 5.26 19.64 22.61
C VAL A 492 5.64 18.18 22.45
N SER A 493 5.16 17.57 21.36
CA SER A 493 5.63 16.27 20.90
C SER A 493 6.69 16.46 19.82
N ARG A 494 7.96 16.21 20.16
CA ARG A 494 9.09 16.30 19.23
C ARG A 494 9.28 14.98 18.48
N TYR A 495 8.82 14.93 17.23
CA TYR A 495 9.08 13.80 16.33
C TYR A 495 10.42 14.00 15.63
N ALA A 496 11.49 13.57 16.28
CA ALA A 496 12.76 13.36 15.59
C ALA A 496 12.53 12.28 14.51
N ASN A 497 12.48 12.69 13.24
CA ASN A 497 12.36 11.80 12.10
C ASN A 497 13.64 10.95 12.05
N LEU A 498 13.56 9.69 12.49
CA LEU A 498 14.67 8.99 13.16
C LEU A 498 15.85 8.53 12.28
N ASP A 499 15.84 8.89 10.99
CA ASP A 499 17.03 8.83 10.12
C ASP A 499 17.90 10.09 10.24
N TYR A 500 17.46 11.14 10.93
CA TYR A 500 18.28 12.30 11.27
C TYR A 500 19.00 12.06 12.61
N GLN A 501 20.33 11.92 12.56
CA GLN A 501 21.13 11.90 13.79
C GLN A 501 20.93 13.23 14.55
N PRO A 502 20.70 13.23 15.88
CA PRO A 502 20.40 14.46 16.65
C PRO A 502 21.54 15.50 16.76
N SER A 503 22.59 15.40 15.97
CA SER A 503 23.87 16.13 16.12
C SER A 503 23.99 17.41 15.27
N ASN A 504 22.99 17.75 14.44
CA ASN A 504 23.08 18.87 13.49
C ASN A 504 22.16 20.07 13.82
N LEU A 505 21.81 20.29 15.10
CA LEU A 505 21.26 21.59 15.53
C LEU A 505 22.37 22.61 15.64
N SER A 506 22.14 23.84 15.18
CA SER A 506 23.06 24.94 15.44
C SER A 506 23.08 25.29 16.93
N ALA A 507 24.11 26.01 17.37
CA ALA A 507 24.17 26.54 18.74
C ALA A 507 22.95 27.43 19.07
N GLU A 508 22.44 28.18 18.09
CA GLU A 508 21.21 28.98 18.22
C GLU A 508 19.99 28.09 18.44
N GLU A 509 19.78 27.08 17.59
CA GLU A 509 18.60 26.18 17.67
C GLU A 509 18.61 25.37 18.97
N SER A 510 19.78 24.86 19.38
CA SER A 510 19.99 24.20 20.67
C SER A 510 19.66 25.14 21.84
N THR A 511 20.03 26.42 21.74
CA THR A 511 19.74 27.43 22.77
C THR A 511 18.25 27.79 22.80
N ALA A 512 17.59 27.90 21.65
CA ALA A 512 16.15 28.12 21.56
C ALA A 512 15.35 26.97 22.21
N TRP A 513 15.65 25.72 21.86
CA TRP A 513 15.03 24.54 22.50
C TRP A 513 15.30 24.46 24.01
N LYS A 514 16.51 24.83 24.46
CA LYS A 514 16.83 24.96 25.90
C LYS A 514 16.01 26.06 26.58
N SER A 515 15.74 27.17 25.90
CA SER A 515 14.94 28.29 26.41
C SER A 515 13.48 27.89 26.58
N LEU A 516 12.88 27.29 25.54
CA LEU A 516 11.48 26.82 25.57
C LEU A 516 11.21 25.84 26.71
N ARG A 517 12.12 24.90 26.96
CA ARG A 517 12.01 23.92 28.07
C ARG A 517 12.03 24.57 29.46
N ARG A 518 12.47 25.83 29.59
CA ARG A 518 12.50 26.57 30.87
C ARG A 518 11.25 27.41 31.12
N LYS A 519 10.30 27.50 30.18
CA LYS A 519 9.03 28.19 30.40
C LYS A 519 8.06 27.31 31.20
N ASP A 520 7.43 27.87 32.23
CA ASP A 520 6.56 27.13 33.15
C ASP A 520 5.30 26.53 32.47
N ASN A 521 4.83 27.15 31.38
CA ASN A 521 3.67 26.69 30.62
C ASN A 521 4.01 25.74 29.45
N VAL A 522 5.28 25.35 29.27
CA VAL A 522 5.73 24.45 28.19
C VAL A 522 6.05 23.05 28.72
N ARG A 523 5.27 22.04 28.31
CA ARG A 523 5.48 20.62 28.68
C ARG A 523 5.98 19.82 27.48
N MET A 524 7.24 19.36 27.52
CA MET A 524 7.77 18.43 26.52
C MET A 524 7.26 17.00 26.79
N LEU A 525 6.72 16.32 25.77
CA LEU A 525 6.47 14.87 25.82
C LEU A 525 7.76 14.08 25.56
N GLY A 526 7.85 12.89 26.16
CA GLY A 526 9.06 12.10 26.31
C GLY A 526 9.32 11.13 25.15
N GLY A 527 9.29 11.64 23.90
CA GLY A 527 9.41 10.87 22.67
C GLY A 527 10.36 9.67 22.76
N GLY A 528 9.82 8.48 22.53
CA GLY A 528 10.18 7.27 23.27
C GLY A 528 11.67 6.98 23.50
N SER A 529 12.01 6.68 24.75
CA SER A 529 13.19 5.94 25.21
C SER A 529 14.49 6.05 24.39
N ARG A 530 15.05 7.25 24.26
CA ARG A 530 16.52 7.41 24.34
C ARG A 530 16.91 8.35 25.48
N SER A 531 17.07 7.77 26.66
CA SER A 531 17.83 8.30 27.81
C SER A 531 19.34 8.50 27.53
N ARG A 532 19.71 8.81 26.29
CA ARG A 532 21.07 9.09 25.81
C ARG A 532 21.22 10.34 24.95
N PHE A 533 20.14 10.98 24.50
CA PHE A 533 20.21 12.37 23.99
C PHE A 533 19.80 13.35 25.08
N ASN A 534 20.56 13.25 26.17
CA ASN A 534 20.55 14.21 27.25
C ASN A 534 21.06 15.54 26.71
N ILE A 535 20.26 16.60 26.85
CA ILE A 535 20.78 17.98 26.79
C ILE A 535 21.86 18.19 27.89
N CYS A 536 21.91 17.29 28.88
CA CYS A 536 22.95 17.16 29.90
C CYS A 536 24.29 16.55 29.43
N SER A 537 24.52 16.30 28.14
CA SER A 537 25.84 15.92 27.60
C SER A 537 26.43 16.93 26.61
N ILE A 538 26.00 18.19 26.70
CA ILE A 538 26.79 19.32 26.22
C ILE A 538 27.57 19.84 27.43
N GLN A 539 28.75 19.27 27.65
CA GLN A 539 29.88 19.94 28.30
C GLN A 539 30.78 20.52 27.21
#